data_AF-A0A8F0D5Q0-F1
#
_entry.id   AF-A0A8F0D5Q0-F1
#
_cell.length_a   1.000
_cell.length_b   1.000
_cell.length_c   1.000
_cell.angle_alpha   90.00
_cell.angle_beta   90.00
_cell.angle_gamma   90.00
#
_symmetry.space_group_name_H-M   'P 1'
#
loop_
_entity.id
_entity.type
_entity.pdbx_description
1 polymer ?
#
loop_
_entity_poly.entity_id
_entity_poly.type
_entity_poly.pdbx_seq_one_letter_code
_entity_poly.pdbx_strand_id
1 'polypeptide(L)'
;MKFASKKNNQKNSSKNDERYRELDNLVQEGNGSRLGGGSCLGKCAHVFKLIFKEIKDNIFIYILSIIYLSVCVMNTIFAKRTLNKIGNYSFVTSETHNFICMIMFFIVYSLFGNKKGNSKERHRSFNLQFFAISMLDACSVILAIIGLTRTTGNIQSFVLQLSIPINMFFCFLILRYRYHLYNYLGAVIIVVTIALVEMKLSFETQEENSIIFNLVLFSSLIPVCFSNMTREIVFKKYKIDILRLNAMVSFFQLFTSCLILPVYTLPFLKELHLPYNEIWTNIKNGFACLFLGRNTVVENCGLGMAKLCDDCDGAWKTFALFSFFSICDNLITSYIIDKFSTMTYTIVSCIQGPAIAIAYYFKFLAGDVVIEPRLLDFVTLFGYLFGSIIYRVGNIILERKKMRNEENEDSEGELTNVDSIITQ
;
A
#
# COMPACT_ATOMS: atom_id res chain seq x y z
N MET A 1 -35.12 -13.97 -18.15
CA MET A 1 -34.65 -12.63 -17.73
C MET A 1 -33.15 -12.39 -18.05
N LYS A 2 -32.65 -12.83 -19.21
CA LYS A 2 -31.23 -12.73 -19.62
C LYS A 2 -30.93 -11.62 -20.66
N PHE A 3 -31.94 -10.90 -21.14
CA PHE A 3 -31.78 -9.93 -22.24
C PHE A 3 -31.44 -8.49 -21.80
N ALA A 4 -31.68 -8.11 -20.54
CA ALA A 4 -31.42 -6.74 -20.08
C ALA A 4 -29.94 -6.48 -19.70
N SER A 5 -29.20 -7.50 -19.28
CA SER A 5 -27.76 -7.38 -18.93
C SER A 5 -26.87 -7.24 -20.17
N LYS A 6 -27.21 -7.93 -21.26
CA LYS A 6 -26.44 -7.88 -22.52
C LYS A 6 -26.48 -6.50 -23.17
N LYS A 7 -27.64 -5.82 -23.12
CA LYS A 7 -27.83 -4.48 -23.72
C LYS A 7 -27.02 -3.37 -23.03
N ASN A 8 -26.81 -3.45 -21.70
CA ASN A 8 -26.00 -2.45 -20.97
C ASN A 8 -24.49 -2.68 -21.13
N ASN A 9 -24.02 -3.93 -21.21
CA ASN A 9 -22.62 -4.22 -21.53
C ASN A 9 -22.28 -3.84 -22.99
N GLN A 10 -23.20 -4.08 -23.93
CA GLN A 10 -23.00 -3.73 -25.34
C GLN A 10 -22.98 -2.21 -25.55
N LYS A 11 -23.79 -1.44 -24.81
CA LYS A 11 -23.76 0.03 -24.83
C LYS A 11 -22.50 0.64 -24.20
N ASN A 12 -21.95 0.03 -23.14
CA ASN A 12 -20.69 0.48 -22.55
C ASN A 12 -19.48 0.05 -23.39
N SER A 13 -19.56 -1.10 -24.06
CA SER A 13 -18.55 -1.57 -25.02
C SER A 13 -18.50 -0.65 -26.24
N SER A 14 -19.64 -0.35 -26.89
CA SER A 14 -19.65 0.52 -28.08
C SER A 14 -19.18 1.95 -27.78
N LYS A 15 -19.44 2.45 -26.56
CA LYS A 15 -19.00 3.79 -26.12
C LYS A 15 -17.53 3.84 -25.69
N ASN A 16 -16.92 2.69 -25.40
CA ASN A 16 -15.48 2.55 -25.24
C ASN A 16 -14.79 2.32 -26.59
N ASP A 17 -15.44 1.65 -27.53
CA ASP A 17 -14.96 1.36 -28.88
C ASP A 17 -14.86 2.62 -29.76
N GLU A 18 -15.89 3.48 -29.76
CA GLU A 18 -15.83 4.83 -30.39
C GLU A 18 -14.72 5.70 -29.76
N ARG A 19 -14.45 5.53 -28.45
CA ARG A 19 -13.45 6.29 -27.69
C ARG A 19 -12.00 5.95 -28.12
N TYR A 20 -11.76 4.73 -28.56
CA TYR A 20 -10.44 4.28 -29.02
C TYR A 20 -10.23 4.48 -30.52
N ARG A 21 -11.29 4.38 -31.35
CA ARG A 21 -11.22 4.73 -32.78
C ARG A 21 -10.82 6.18 -33.05
N GLU A 22 -11.33 7.13 -32.25
CA GLU A 22 -10.87 8.54 -32.35
C GLU A 22 -9.39 8.70 -31.96
N LEU A 23 -8.87 7.85 -31.07
CA LEU A 23 -7.47 7.87 -30.67
C LEU A 23 -6.57 7.27 -31.75
N ASP A 24 -7.03 6.24 -32.46
CA ASP A 24 -6.32 5.65 -33.60
C ASP A 24 -6.29 6.58 -34.82
N ASN A 25 -7.36 7.34 -35.09
CA ASN A 25 -7.35 8.37 -36.13
C ASN A 25 -6.29 9.46 -35.85
N LEU A 26 -6.12 9.85 -34.58
CA LEU A 26 -5.09 10.80 -34.16
C LEU A 26 -3.66 10.24 -34.20
N VAL A 27 -3.50 8.92 -34.09
CA VAL A 27 -2.19 8.25 -34.20
C VAL A 27 -1.82 7.96 -35.66
N GLN A 28 -2.79 7.65 -36.51
CA GLN A 28 -2.58 7.42 -37.96
C GLN A 28 -2.26 8.72 -38.72
N GLU A 29 -2.88 9.85 -38.38
CA GLU A 29 -2.49 11.16 -38.94
C GLU A 29 -1.02 11.53 -38.65
N GLY A 30 -0.43 10.97 -37.59
CA GLY A 30 0.99 11.13 -37.25
C GLY A 30 1.96 10.32 -38.12
N ASN A 31 1.50 9.26 -38.79
CA ASN A 31 2.35 8.42 -39.66
C ASN A 31 2.27 8.82 -41.14
N GLY A 32 1.27 9.62 -41.54
CA GLY A 32 1.07 10.08 -42.93
C GLY A 32 1.93 11.28 -43.36
N SER A 33 2.63 11.95 -42.43
CA SER A 33 3.42 13.15 -42.72
C SER A 33 4.93 12.88 -42.71
N ARG A 34 5.38 11.92 -43.54
CA ARG A 34 6.78 11.88 -43.98
C ARG A 34 6.98 12.92 -45.09
N LEU A 35 7.16 14.18 -44.72
CA LEU A 35 8.03 15.17 -45.37
C LEU A 35 7.76 16.54 -44.71
N GLY A 36 8.76 17.12 -44.06
CA GLY A 36 8.71 18.51 -43.58
C GLY A 36 9.24 18.66 -42.16
N GLY A 37 10.41 19.29 -42.04
CA GLY A 37 10.98 19.69 -40.76
C GLY A 37 10.03 20.59 -39.99
N GLY A 38 9.45 20.07 -38.91
CA GLY A 38 8.49 20.77 -38.06
C GLY A 38 8.71 20.43 -36.59
N SER A 39 9.49 21.30 -35.92
CA SER A 39 9.56 21.59 -34.49
C SER A 39 9.35 20.47 -33.45
N CYS A 40 10.39 20.20 -32.67
CA CYS A 40 10.36 19.43 -31.40
C CYS A 40 9.20 19.86 -30.48
N LEU A 41 8.76 21.12 -30.58
CA LEU A 41 7.64 21.70 -29.84
C LEU A 41 6.28 21.07 -30.20
N GLY A 42 6.06 20.69 -31.47
CA GLY A 42 4.81 20.06 -31.92
C GLY A 42 4.67 18.62 -31.44
N LYS A 43 5.78 17.87 -31.43
CA LYS A 43 5.84 16.52 -30.83
C LYS A 43 5.66 16.57 -29.32
N CYS A 44 6.25 17.56 -28.65
CA CYS A 44 6.07 17.77 -27.21
C CYS A 44 4.61 18.14 -26.87
N ALA A 45 4.01 19.08 -27.61
CA ALA A 45 2.61 19.46 -27.45
C ALA A 45 1.65 18.27 -27.67
N HIS A 46 1.93 17.41 -28.65
CA HIS A 46 1.16 16.19 -28.90
C HIS A 46 1.29 15.18 -27.75
N VAL A 47 2.50 14.96 -27.23
CA VAL A 47 2.74 14.12 -26.05
C VAL A 47 2.03 14.67 -24.81
N PHE A 48 2.08 15.99 -24.58
CA PHE A 48 1.36 16.64 -23.48
C PHE A 48 -0.16 16.48 -23.60
N LYS A 49 -0.71 16.58 -24.82
CA LYS A 49 -2.15 16.38 -25.07
C LYS A 49 -2.56 14.92 -24.80
N LEU A 50 -1.69 13.97 -25.11
CA LEU A 50 -1.88 12.54 -24.85
C LEU A 50 -1.80 12.22 -23.35
N ILE A 51 -0.85 12.84 -22.63
CA ILE A 51 -0.76 12.79 -21.16
C ILE A 51 -2.04 13.35 -20.53
N PHE A 52 -2.52 14.50 -21.00
CA PHE A 52 -3.73 15.11 -20.44
C PHE A 52 -4.98 14.24 -20.65
N LYS A 53 -5.09 13.58 -21.82
CA LYS A 53 -6.17 12.61 -22.09
C LYS A 53 -6.05 11.38 -21.19
N GLU A 54 -4.84 10.84 -21.00
CA GLU A 54 -4.59 9.70 -20.10
C GLU A 54 -4.94 10.02 -18.64
N ILE A 55 -4.52 11.19 -18.15
CA ILE A 55 -4.84 11.66 -16.80
C ILE A 55 -6.34 11.80 -16.63
N LYS A 56 -7.04 12.34 -17.64
CA LYS A 56 -8.49 12.50 -17.59
C LYS A 56 -9.22 11.15 -17.55
N ASP A 57 -8.77 10.17 -18.33
CA ASP A 57 -9.39 8.85 -18.40
C ASP A 57 -9.15 8.04 -17.11
N ASN A 58 -7.99 8.21 -16.48
CA ASN A 58 -7.58 7.52 -15.26
C ASN A 58 -7.55 8.42 -14.01
N ILE A 59 -8.32 9.50 -13.98
CA ILE A 59 -8.22 10.52 -12.91
C ILE A 59 -8.41 9.93 -11.50
N PHE A 60 -9.21 8.88 -11.40
CA PHE A 60 -9.57 8.25 -10.15
C PHE A 60 -8.37 7.61 -9.41
N ILE A 61 -7.45 6.96 -10.15
CA ILE A 61 -6.24 6.36 -9.52
C ILE A 61 -5.31 7.45 -8.96
N TYR A 62 -5.17 8.56 -9.68
CA TYR A 62 -4.30 9.66 -9.24
C TYR A 62 -4.88 10.37 -8.02
N ILE A 63 -6.19 10.64 -8.01
CA ILE A 63 -6.88 11.20 -6.83
C ILE A 63 -6.75 10.26 -5.63
N LEU A 64 -6.98 8.96 -5.81
CA LEU A 64 -6.81 7.97 -4.73
C LEU A 64 -5.37 7.91 -4.23
N SER A 65 -4.38 8.04 -5.12
CA SER A 65 -2.97 8.05 -4.73
C SER A 65 -2.62 9.27 -3.88
N ILE A 66 -3.17 10.45 -4.20
CA ILE A 66 -2.99 11.68 -3.41
C ILE A 66 -3.67 11.56 -2.05
N ILE A 67 -4.90 11.02 -2.00
CA ILE A 67 -5.62 10.79 -0.75
C ILE A 67 -4.86 9.77 0.10
N TYR A 68 -4.43 8.66 -0.49
CA TYR A 68 -3.63 7.64 0.18
C TYR A 68 -2.35 8.24 0.75
N LEU A 69 -1.60 9.00 -0.04
CA LEU A 69 -0.36 9.65 0.41
C LEU A 69 -0.62 10.57 1.61
N SER A 70 -1.67 11.39 1.55
CA SER A 70 -2.04 12.29 2.64
C SER A 70 -2.40 11.51 3.92
N VAL A 71 -3.23 10.48 3.78
CA VAL A 71 -3.66 9.62 4.91
C VAL A 71 -2.46 8.88 5.50
N CYS A 72 -1.62 8.29 4.66
CA CYS A 72 -0.47 7.50 5.05
C CYS A 72 0.59 8.34 5.78
N VAL A 73 0.96 9.52 5.26
CA VAL A 73 1.88 10.44 5.92
C VAL A 73 1.35 10.86 7.30
N MET A 74 0.07 11.23 7.40
CA MET A 74 -0.55 11.58 8.68
C MET A 74 -0.59 10.37 9.63
N ASN A 75 -0.88 9.18 9.12
CA ASN A 75 -0.86 7.93 9.89
C ASN A 75 0.50 7.70 10.53
N THR A 76 1.59 7.73 9.75
CA THR A 76 2.96 7.54 10.25
C THR A 76 3.37 8.60 11.27
N ILE A 77 3.02 9.87 11.02
CA ILE A 77 3.31 10.97 11.95
C ILE A 77 2.59 10.76 13.28
N PHE A 78 1.28 10.49 13.26
CA PHE A 78 0.52 10.27 14.49
C PHE A 78 0.91 8.98 15.21
N ALA A 79 1.28 7.93 14.48
CA ALA A 79 1.85 6.71 15.05
C ALA A 79 3.12 7.03 15.84
N LYS A 80 4.07 7.76 15.23
CA LYS A 80 5.32 8.17 15.89
C LYS A 80 5.07 9.09 17.08
N ARG A 81 4.18 10.08 16.96
CA ARG A 81 3.84 10.97 18.09
C ARG A 81 3.17 10.23 19.24
N THR A 82 2.34 9.23 18.94
CA THR A 82 1.71 8.37 19.95
C THR A 82 2.76 7.50 20.62
N LEU A 83 3.61 6.81 19.85
CA LEU A 83 4.68 5.97 20.39
C LEU A 83 5.76 6.76 21.15
N ASN A 84 5.98 8.03 20.82
CA ASN A 84 6.86 8.88 21.62
C ASN A 84 6.26 9.22 23.00
N LYS A 85 4.93 9.25 23.11
CA LYS A 85 4.21 9.50 24.39
C LYS A 85 4.02 8.22 25.22
N ILE A 86 3.75 7.08 24.57
CA ILE A 86 3.36 5.82 25.22
C ILE A 86 4.14 4.61 24.69
N GLY A 87 5.43 4.78 24.40
CA GLY A 87 6.27 3.80 23.70
C GLY A 87 6.36 2.43 24.38
N ASN A 88 6.36 2.41 25.72
CA ASN A 88 6.38 1.18 26.52
C ASN A 88 5.13 0.30 26.31
N TYR A 89 4.03 0.88 25.86
CA TYR A 89 2.72 0.25 25.73
C TYR A 89 2.34 -0.02 24.27
N SER A 90 3.33 -0.24 23.40
CA SER A 90 3.13 -0.49 21.96
C SER A 90 2.13 -1.63 21.68
N PHE A 91 2.22 -2.75 22.41
CA PHE A 91 1.26 -3.84 22.31
C PHE A 91 -0.18 -3.40 22.61
N VAL A 92 -0.41 -2.73 23.75
CA VAL A 92 -1.75 -2.26 24.16
C VAL A 92 -2.31 -1.25 23.15
N THR A 93 -1.44 -0.41 22.61
CA THR A 93 -1.79 0.57 21.56
C THR A 93 -2.29 -0.15 20.31
N SER A 94 -1.55 -1.17 19.84
CA SER A 94 -1.94 -1.98 18.68
C SER A 94 -3.22 -2.78 18.92
N GLU A 95 -3.38 -3.39 20.10
CA GLU A 95 -4.54 -4.20 20.43
C GLU A 95 -5.81 -3.35 20.52
N THR A 96 -5.72 -2.20 21.19
CA THR A 96 -6.82 -1.23 21.27
C THR A 96 -7.18 -0.71 19.87
N HIS A 97 -6.17 -0.46 19.03
CA HIS A 97 -6.37 -0.03 17.65
C HIS A 97 -7.13 -1.07 16.83
N ASN A 98 -6.70 -2.34 16.86
CA ASN A 98 -7.35 -3.44 16.16
C ASN A 98 -8.81 -3.64 16.61
N PHE A 99 -9.09 -3.44 17.90
CA PHE A 99 -10.43 -3.53 18.45
C PHE A 99 -11.34 -2.41 17.92
N ILE A 100 -10.84 -1.17 17.90
CA ILE A 100 -11.56 -0.03 17.32
C ILE A 100 -11.80 -0.26 15.82
N CYS A 101 -10.78 -0.71 15.07
CA CYS A 101 -10.91 -1.06 13.65
C CYS A 101 -12.03 -2.08 13.42
N MET A 102 -12.06 -3.16 14.20
CA MET A 102 -13.06 -4.21 14.08
C MET A 102 -14.47 -3.67 14.29
N ILE A 103 -14.71 -2.90 15.36
CA ILE A 103 -16.01 -2.29 15.65
C ILE A 103 -16.41 -1.30 14.54
N MET A 104 -15.49 -0.41 14.15
CA MET A 104 -15.76 0.61 13.14
C MET A 104 -16.08 0.00 11.77
N PHE A 105 -15.30 -0.97 11.30
CA PHE A 105 -15.59 -1.65 10.04
C PHE A 105 -16.89 -2.45 10.10
N PHE A 106 -17.22 -3.06 11.25
CA PHE A 106 -18.49 -3.75 11.42
C PHE A 106 -19.69 -2.79 11.40
N ILE A 107 -19.58 -1.63 12.04
CA ILE A 107 -20.61 -0.57 12.00
C ILE A 107 -20.79 -0.05 10.57
N VAL A 108 -19.69 0.30 9.89
CA VAL A 108 -19.73 0.81 8.51
C VAL A 108 -20.29 -0.27 7.56
N TYR A 109 -19.93 -1.54 7.75
CA TYR A 109 -20.52 -2.66 7.01
C TYR A 109 -22.01 -2.82 7.31
N SER A 110 -22.47 -2.63 8.55
CA SER A 110 -23.90 -2.70 8.88
C SER A 110 -24.71 -1.56 8.25
N LEU A 111 -24.14 -0.35 8.19
CA LEU A 111 -24.79 0.85 7.67
C LEU A 111 -24.75 0.95 6.13
N PHE A 112 -23.59 0.68 5.54
CA PHE A 112 -23.34 0.85 4.09
C PHE A 112 -23.23 -0.46 3.33
N GLY A 113 -23.13 -1.60 4.02
CA GLY A 113 -23.08 -2.91 3.39
C GLY A 113 -24.37 -3.15 2.61
N ASN A 114 -24.20 -3.48 1.33
CA ASN A 114 -25.32 -3.73 0.44
C ASN A 114 -26.23 -4.84 1.00
N LYS A 115 -27.43 -4.47 1.49
CA LYS A 115 -28.50 -5.43 1.85
C LYS A 115 -28.92 -6.33 0.68
N LYS A 116 -28.54 -5.99 -0.56
CA LYS A 116 -28.61 -6.87 -1.73
C LYS A 116 -27.48 -7.90 -1.68
N GLY A 117 -27.63 -8.87 -0.78
CA GLY A 117 -26.78 -10.05 -0.72
C GLY A 117 -26.73 -10.71 -2.10
N ASN A 118 -25.54 -10.74 -2.70
CA ASN A 118 -25.28 -11.60 -3.83
C ASN A 118 -25.38 -13.02 -3.29
N SER A 119 -26.39 -13.78 -3.73
CA SER A 119 -26.76 -15.13 -3.24
C SER A 119 -25.57 -16.12 -3.10
N LYS A 120 -24.45 -15.88 -3.78
CA LYS A 120 -23.20 -16.66 -3.67
C LYS A 120 -22.38 -16.42 -2.40
N GLU A 121 -22.52 -15.28 -1.71
CA GLU A 121 -21.70 -14.96 -0.53
C GLU A 121 -22.15 -15.72 0.74
N ARG A 122 -23.35 -16.33 0.69
CA ARG A 122 -24.00 -16.96 1.83
C ARG A 122 -23.60 -18.42 2.07
N HIS A 123 -22.97 -19.10 1.09
CA HIS A 123 -22.85 -20.56 1.12
C HIS A 123 -21.47 -21.15 1.47
N ARG A 124 -20.40 -20.35 1.60
CA ARG A 124 -19.08 -20.83 2.02
C ARG A 124 -18.42 -19.82 2.95
N SER A 125 -18.06 -20.24 4.15
CA SER A 125 -17.31 -19.41 5.10
C SER A 125 -15.89 -19.19 4.58
N PHE A 126 -15.53 -17.93 4.32
CA PHE A 126 -14.17 -17.53 3.93
C PHE A 126 -13.26 -17.24 5.15
N ASN A 127 -13.67 -17.68 6.34
CA ASN A 127 -13.00 -17.39 7.60
C ASN A 127 -11.56 -17.92 7.62
N LEU A 128 -11.29 -19.06 6.97
CA LEU A 128 -9.93 -19.59 6.88
C LEU A 128 -9.02 -18.68 6.06
N GLN A 129 -9.52 -18.09 4.97
CA GLN A 129 -8.76 -17.12 4.17
C GLN A 129 -8.51 -15.83 4.96
N PHE A 130 -9.50 -15.33 5.69
CA PHE A 130 -9.34 -14.15 6.55
C PHE A 130 -8.32 -14.40 7.67
N PHE A 131 -8.37 -15.58 8.28
CA PHE A 131 -7.38 -16.00 9.27
C PHE A 131 -5.97 -16.10 8.68
N ALA A 132 -5.82 -16.67 7.48
CA ALA A 132 -4.53 -16.75 6.80
C ALA A 132 -3.95 -15.36 6.48
N ILE A 133 -4.79 -14.42 6.01
CA ILE A 133 -4.40 -13.02 5.78
C ILE A 133 -3.91 -12.39 7.10
N SER A 134 -4.68 -12.52 8.18
CA SER A 134 -4.30 -11.98 9.49
C SER A 134 -3.02 -12.58 10.04
N MET A 135 -2.80 -13.89 9.85
CA MET A 135 -1.60 -14.57 10.33
C MET A 135 -0.35 -14.11 9.56
N LEU A 136 -0.48 -13.89 8.25
CA LEU A 136 0.59 -13.32 7.43
C LEU A 136 0.89 -11.87 7.83
N ASP A 137 -0.14 -11.04 8.05
CA ASP A 137 0.03 -9.67 8.51
C ASP A 137 0.72 -9.63 9.89
N ALA A 138 0.28 -10.47 10.82
CA ALA A 138 0.91 -10.58 12.14
C ALA A 138 2.39 -10.99 12.01
N CYS A 139 2.68 -12.05 11.24
CA CYS A 139 4.05 -12.51 10.97
C CYS A 139 4.95 -11.40 10.39
N SER A 140 4.42 -10.62 9.45
CA SER A 140 5.12 -9.46 8.90
C SER A 140 5.46 -8.45 9.99
N VAL A 141 4.48 -8.09 10.84
CA VAL A 141 4.70 -7.16 11.95
C VAL A 141 5.72 -7.68 12.97
N ILE A 142 5.72 -8.99 13.27
CA ILE A 142 6.73 -9.60 14.17
C ILE A 142 8.14 -9.37 13.61
N LEU A 143 8.34 -9.77 12.35
CA LEU A 143 9.64 -9.66 11.69
C LEU A 143 10.05 -8.19 11.54
N ALA A 144 9.11 -7.29 11.27
CA ALA A 144 9.36 -5.87 11.20
C ALA A 144 9.81 -5.32 12.57
N ILE A 145 9.09 -5.59 13.66
CA ILE A 145 9.48 -5.13 15.00
C ILE A 145 10.88 -5.61 15.37
N ILE A 146 11.19 -6.89 15.11
CA ILE A 146 12.53 -7.44 15.36
C ILE A 146 13.56 -6.67 14.52
N GLY A 147 13.34 -6.56 13.21
CA GLY A 147 14.25 -5.89 12.28
C GLY A 147 14.51 -4.42 12.63
N LEU A 148 13.47 -3.67 12.96
CA LEU A 148 13.54 -2.23 13.27
C LEU A 148 14.42 -1.89 14.49
N THR A 149 14.71 -2.84 15.38
CA THR A 149 15.53 -2.59 16.58
C THR A 149 16.97 -2.16 16.29
N ARG A 150 17.54 -2.59 15.16
CA ARG A 150 18.93 -2.32 14.76
C ARG A 150 19.07 -1.94 13.28
N THR A 151 18.03 -1.32 12.73
CA THR A 151 17.99 -0.83 11.35
C THR A 151 17.80 0.67 11.34
N THR A 152 18.70 1.38 10.67
CA THR A 152 18.65 2.84 10.52
C THR A 152 17.43 3.28 9.69
N GLY A 153 16.93 4.50 9.92
CA GLY A 153 15.76 5.02 9.18
C GLY A 153 15.94 5.01 7.66
N ASN A 154 17.17 5.29 7.19
CA ASN A 154 17.53 5.25 5.76
C ASN A 154 17.39 3.84 5.16
N ILE A 155 17.85 2.82 5.88
CA ILE A 155 17.72 1.44 5.42
C ILE A 155 16.25 0.99 5.45
N GLN A 156 15.43 1.47 6.39
CA GLN A 156 13.98 1.20 6.38
C GLN A 156 13.31 1.76 5.12
N SER A 157 13.65 2.99 4.73
CA SER A 157 13.19 3.62 3.48
C SER A 157 13.60 2.78 2.26
N PHE A 158 14.86 2.33 2.20
CA PHE A 158 15.33 1.44 1.15
C PHE A 158 14.61 0.09 1.11
N VAL A 159 14.41 -0.56 2.27
CA VAL A 159 13.72 -1.85 2.37
C VAL A 159 12.28 -1.72 1.85
N LEU A 160 11.59 -0.61 2.13
CA LEU A 160 10.26 -0.38 1.57
C LEU A 160 10.27 -0.40 0.03
N GLN A 161 11.28 0.18 -0.61
CA GLN A 161 11.40 0.16 -2.08
C GLN A 161 11.70 -1.24 -2.64
N LEU A 162 12.37 -2.09 -1.87
CA LEU A 162 12.57 -3.50 -2.22
C LEU A 162 11.24 -4.29 -2.23
N SER A 163 10.17 -3.76 -1.63
CA SER A 163 8.83 -4.34 -1.75
C SER A 163 8.37 -4.39 -3.21
N ILE A 164 8.76 -3.43 -4.06
CA ILE A 164 8.38 -3.39 -5.48
C ILE A 164 8.84 -4.65 -6.23
N PRO A 165 10.14 -5.00 -6.30
CA PRO A 165 10.59 -6.18 -7.02
C PRO A 165 10.11 -7.49 -6.38
N ILE A 166 10.05 -7.58 -5.05
CA ILE A 166 9.52 -8.76 -4.34
C ILE A 166 8.06 -9.01 -4.76
N ASN A 167 7.24 -7.97 -4.72
CA ASN A 167 5.84 -8.06 -5.11
C ASN A 167 5.69 -8.35 -6.59
N MET A 168 6.51 -7.74 -7.45
CA MET A 168 6.52 -8.00 -8.89
C MET A 168 6.79 -9.49 -9.18
N PHE A 169 7.79 -10.08 -8.51
CA PHE A 169 8.17 -11.48 -8.65
C PHE A 169 7.07 -12.44 -8.17
N PHE A 170 6.53 -12.23 -6.97
CA PHE A 170 5.48 -13.10 -6.44
C PHE A 170 4.14 -12.93 -7.19
N CYS A 171 3.80 -11.72 -7.68
CA CYS A 171 2.64 -11.49 -8.56
C CYS A 171 2.81 -12.24 -9.89
N PHE A 172 4.03 -12.30 -10.43
CA PHE A 172 4.32 -13.10 -11.62
C PHE A 172 4.08 -14.59 -11.36
N LEU A 173 4.55 -15.11 -10.22
CA LEU A 173 4.45 -16.54 -9.91
C LEU A 173 3.02 -16.99 -9.57
N ILE A 174 2.31 -16.24 -8.72
CA ILE A 174 1.00 -16.65 -8.17
C ILE A 174 -0.16 -16.14 -9.03
N LEU A 175 -0.18 -14.84 -9.33
CA LEU A 175 -1.25 -14.18 -10.08
C LEU A 175 -1.04 -14.26 -11.60
N ARG A 176 0.11 -14.78 -12.05
CA ARG A 176 0.49 -14.92 -13.47
C ARG A 176 0.45 -13.60 -14.24
N TYR A 177 0.87 -12.52 -13.60
CA TYR A 177 1.00 -11.23 -14.26
C TYR A 177 2.02 -11.29 -15.40
N ARG A 178 1.76 -10.55 -16.47
CA ARG A 178 2.73 -10.31 -17.54
C ARG A 178 3.21 -8.88 -17.43
N TYR A 179 4.51 -8.65 -17.56
CA TYR A 179 5.11 -7.33 -17.45
C TYR A 179 5.75 -6.91 -18.76
N HIS A 180 5.60 -5.62 -19.10
CA HIS A 180 6.31 -5.01 -20.22
C HIS A 180 7.74 -4.64 -19.81
N LEU A 181 8.64 -4.46 -20.79
CA LEU A 181 10.04 -4.05 -20.55
C LEU A 181 10.12 -2.74 -19.75
N TYR A 182 9.22 -1.79 -20.01
CA TYR A 182 9.13 -0.52 -19.29
C TYR A 182 8.78 -0.69 -17.80
N ASN A 183 8.04 -1.74 -17.42
CA ASN A 183 7.75 -2.00 -16.01
C ASN A 183 9.02 -2.40 -15.26
N TYR A 184 9.86 -3.25 -15.87
CA TYR A 184 11.16 -3.62 -15.30
C TYR A 184 12.11 -2.40 -15.25
N LEU A 185 12.15 -1.60 -16.32
CA LEU A 185 12.97 -0.40 -16.37
C LEU A 185 12.58 0.60 -15.26
N GLY A 186 11.28 0.86 -15.10
CA GLY A 186 10.76 1.73 -14.03
C GLY A 186 11.12 1.21 -12.64
N ALA A 187 10.92 -0.09 -12.38
CA ALA A 187 11.26 -0.70 -11.09
C ALA A 187 12.76 -0.60 -10.76
N VAL A 188 13.63 -0.86 -11.73
CA VAL A 188 15.09 -0.74 -11.57
C VAL A 188 15.49 0.71 -11.29
N ILE A 189 14.92 1.68 -12.00
CA ILE A 189 15.19 3.11 -11.76
C ILE A 189 14.85 3.50 -10.32
N ILE A 190 13.67 3.11 -9.82
CA ILE A 190 13.23 3.43 -8.45
C ILE A 190 14.18 2.81 -7.43
N VAL A 191 14.40 1.50 -7.51
CA VAL A 191 15.18 0.75 -6.53
C VAL A 191 16.63 1.23 -6.52
N VAL A 192 17.27 1.38 -7.69
CA VAL A 192 18.68 1.78 -7.77
C VAL A 192 18.88 3.22 -7.29
N THR A 193 18.01 4.15 -7.68
CA THR A 193 18.15 5.56 -7.28
C THR A 193 18.05 5.69 -5.75
N ILE A 194 17.05 5.05 -5.15
CA ILE A 194 16.84 5.14 -3.70
C ILE A 194 17.91 4.34 -2.96
N ALA A 195 18.31 3.15 -3.44
CA ALA A 195 19.40 2.39 -2.86
C ALA A 195 20.70 3.20 -2.76
N LEU A 196 21.10 3.86 -3.85
CA LEU A 196 22.34 4.62 -3.90
C LEU A 196 22.31 5.81 -2.93
N VAL A 197 21.19 6.53 -2.85
CA VAL A 197 21.06 7.68 -1.95
C VAL A 197 21.00 7.23 -0.49
N GLU A 198 20.15 6.26 -0.16
CA GLU A 198 19.94 5.82 1.22
C GLU A 198 21.14 5.05 1.78
N MET A 199 21.84 4.26 0.95
CA MET A 199 23.09 3.62 1.39
C MET A 199 24.17 4.65 1.67
N LYS A 200 24.31 5.68 0.83
CA LYS A 200 25.26 6.77 1.08
C LYS A 200 24.95 7.47 2.41
N LEU A 201 23.69 7.82 2.64
CA LEU A 201 23.26 8.45 3.90
C LEU A 201 23.46 7.52 5.10
N SER A 202 23.23 6.22 4.93
CA SER A 202 23.45 5.24 5.99
C SER A 202 24.92 5.00 6.33
N PHE A 203 25.86 5.31 5.44
CA PHE A 203 27.30 5.27 5.75
C PHE A 203 27.76 6.50 6.53
N GLU A 204 27.05 7.62 6.41
CA GLU A 204 27.34 8.86 7.14
C GLU A 204 26.74 8.85 8.56
N THR A 205 25.68 8.07 8.80
CA THR A 205 25.04 7.96 10.12
C THR A 205 25.79 7.01 11.06
N GLN A 206 26.06 7.46 12.29
CA GLN A 206 26.71 6.66 13.35
C GLN A 206 25.75 5.73 14.11
N GLU A 207 24.60 5.38 13.51
CA GLU A 207 23.64 4.49 14.15
C GLU A 207 24.11 3.02 14.10
N GLU A 208 23.83 2.27 15.17
CA GLU A 208 24.11 0.83 15.23
C GLU A 208 23.30 0.10 14.16
N ASN A 209 23.96 -0.29 13.07
CA ASN A 209 23.34 -1.03 11.97
C ASN A 209 23.81 -2.49 11.97
N SER A 210 22.88 -3.43 11.94
CA SER A 210 23.19 -4.85 11.81
C SER A 210 22.54 -5.45 10.56
N ILE A 211 23.37 -6.06 9.71
CA ILE A 211 22.93 -6.68 8.45
C ILE A 211 21.91 -7.80 8.70
N ILE A 212 22.05 -8.56 9.78
CA ILE A 212 21.12 -9.65 10.12
C ILE A 212 19.71 -9.10 10.36
N PHE A 213 19.60 -7.99 11.10
CA PHE A 213 18.32 -7.34 11.37
C PHE A 213 17.71 -6.73 10.11
N ASN A 214 18.55 -6.20 9.21
CA ASN A 214 18.09 -5.74 7.89
C ASN A 214 17.54 -6.88 7.04
N LEU A 215 18.15 -8.08 7.10
CA LEU A 215 17.64 -9.27 6.41
C LEU A 215 16.32 -9.77 7.00
N VAL A 216 16.16 -9.68 8.32
CA VAL A 216 14.88 -9.98 8.99
C VAL A 216 13.80 -8.97 8.57
N LEU A 217 14.14 -7.68 8.51
CA LEU A 217 13.24 -6.64 8.01
C LEU A 217 12.87 -6.87 6.54
N PHE A 218 13.82 -7.27 5.68
CA PHE A 218 13.54 -7.68 4.31
C PHE A 218 12.60 -8.90 4.26
N SER A 219 12.82 -9.88 5.14
CA SER A 219 11.96 -11.07 5.24
C SER A 219 10.54 -10.71 5.67
N SER A 220 10.34 -9.60 6.40
CA SER A 220 9.01 -9.10 6.77
C SER A 220 8.16 -8.68 5.57
N LEU A 221 8.79 -8.35 4.43
CA LEU A 221 8.10 -7.94 3.20
C LEU A 221 7.41 -9.11 2.48
N ILE A 222 7.92 -10.32 2.65
CA ILE A 222 7.39 -11.53 2.01
C ILE A 222 5.97 -11.87 2.49
N PRO A 223 5.70 -11.98 3.81
CA PRO A 223 4.35 -12.30 4.28
C PRO A 223 3.33 -11.20 3.99
N VAL A 224 3.69 -9.90 4.08
CA VAL A 224 2.77 -8.81 3.71
C VAL A 224 2.46 -8.81 2.21
N CYS A 225 3.43 -9.17 1.37
CA CYS A 225 3.25 -9.37 -0.06
C CYS A 225 2.24 -10.50 -0.34
N PHE A 226 2.37 -11.66 0.33
CA PHE A 226 1.39 -12.74 0.22
C PHE A 226 0.00 -12.37 0.77
N SER A 227 -0.06 -11.60 1.86
CA SER A 227 -1.32 -11.09 2.41
C SER A 227 -2.05 -10.23 1.38
N ASN A 228 -1.37 -9.24 0.78
CA ASN A 228 -1.96 -8.37 -0.22
C ASN A 228 -2.40 -9.13 -1.48
N MET A 229 -1.61 -10.09 -1.97
CA MET A 229 -2.02 -10.94 -3.09
C MET A 229 -3.24 -11.80 -2.75
N THR A 230 -3.29 -12.35 -1.55
CA THR A 230 -4.43 -13.15 -1.09
C THR A 230 -5.68 -12.28 -0.99
N ARG A 231 -5.57 -11.03 -0.51
CA ARG A 231 -6.65 -10.04 -0.55
C ARG A 231 -7.14 -9.80 -1.98
N GLU A 232 -6.25 -9.60 -2.95
CA GLU A 232 -6.62 -9.45 -4.36
C GLU A 232 -7.36 -10.66 -4.92
N ILE A 233 -6.88 -11.88 -4.62
CA ILE A 233 -7.57 -13.12 -5.04
C ILE A 233 -8.97 -13.14 -4.44
N VAL A 234 -9.12 -12.78 -3.16
CA VAL A 234 -10.40 -12.76 -2.46
C VAL A 234 -11.36 -11.74 -3.07
N PHE A 235 -10.89 -10.52 -3.34
CA PHE A 235 -11.68 -9.46 -3.97
C PHE A 235 -12.06 -9.80 -5.42
N LYS A 236 -11.11 -10.15 -6.28
CA LYS A 236 -11.39 -10.35 -7.70
C LYS A 236 -12.10 -11.66 -8.02
N LYS A 237 -11.74 -12.75 -7.34
CA LYS A 237 -12.31 -14.09 -7.62
C LYS A 237 -13.64 -14.32 -6.90
N TYR A 238 -13.73 -13.92 -5.64
CA TYR A 238 -14.90 -14.20 -4.80
C TYR A 238 -15.81 -12.99 -4.58
N LYS A 239 -15.37 -11.77 -4.98
CA LYS A 239 -16.16 -10.52 -4.88
C LYS A 239 -16.69 -10.28 -3.48
N ILE A 240 -15.85 -10.54 -2.47
CA ILE A 240 -16.17 -10.27 -1.07
C ILE A 240 -16.15 -8.76 -0.84
N ASP A 241 -17.07 -8.28 -0.01
CA ASP A 241 -17.10 -6.88 0.40
C ASP A 241 -15.84 -6.47 1.18
N ILE A 242 -15.30 -5.30 0.85
CA ILE A 242 -14.06 -4.75 1.46
C ILE A 242 -14.21 -4.59 2.97
N LEU A 243 -15.36 -4.09 3.43
CA LEU A 243 -15.60 -3.81 4.84
C LEU A 243 -15.69 -5.10 5.65
N ARG A 244 -16.35 -6.12 5.07
CA ARG A 244 -16.43 -7.46 5.69
C ARG A 244 -15.05 -8.09 5.84
N LEU A 245 -14.21 -8.00 4.81
CA LEU A 245 -12.85 -8.53 4.86
C LEU A 245 -12.03 -7.82 5.95
N ASN A 246 -12.02 -6.49 5.96
CA ASN A 246 -11.25 -5.72 6.94
C ASN A 246 -11.75 -5.98 8.38
N ALA A 247 -13.06 -6.06 8.63
CA ALA A 247 -13.60 -6.37 9.95
C ALA A 247 -13.17 -7.75 10.47
N MET A 248 -13.25 -8.78 9.61
CA MET A 248 -12.85 -10.15 9.98
C MET A 248 -11.33 -10.29 10.15
N VAL A 249 -10.54 -9.61 9.31
CA VAL A 249 -9.08 -9.57 9.45
C VAL A 249 -8.71 -8.88 10.78
N SER A 250 -9.30 -7.73 11.11
CA SER A 250 -9.06 -7.06 12.39
C SER A 250 -9.47 -7.91 13.60
N PHE A 251 -10.55 -8.69 13.49
CA PHE A 251 -10.94 -9.66 14.52
C PHE A 251 -9.87 -10.73 14.74
N PHE A 252 -9.35 -11.34 13.66
CA PHE A 252 -8.25 -12.31 13.77
C PHE A 252 -6.92 -11.66 14.18
N GLN A 253 -6.73 -10.38 13.88
CA GLN A 253 -5.55 -9.61 14.31
C GLN A 253 -5.48 -9.42 15.81
N LEU A 254 -6.61 -9.35 16.53
CA LEU A 254 -6.61 -9.35 18.00
C LEU A 254 -5.97 -10.64 18.56
N PHE A 255 -6.40 -11.80 18.04
CA PHE A 255 -5.85 -13.08 18.48
C PHE A 255 -4.39 -13.25 18.08
N THR A 256 -4.03 -12.92 16.84
CA THR A 256 -2.66 -13.06 16.34
C THR A 256 -1.71 -12.03 16.95
N SER A 257 -2.20 -10.85 17.35
CA SER A 257 -1.45 -9.89 18.16
C SER A 257 -1.23 -10.42 19.56
N CYS A 258 -2.22 -11.04 20.21
CA CYS A 258 -1.96 -11.72 21.49
C CYS A 258 -0.88 -12.81 21.37
N LEU A 259 -0.77 -13.49 20.22
CA LEU A 259 0.31 -14.44 19.94
C LEU A 259 1.68 -13.77 19.71
N ILE A 260 1.75 -12.45 19.45
CA ILE A 260 3.02 -11.69 19.35
C ILE A 260 3.63 -11.42 20.72
N LEU A 261 2.84 -11.46 21.78
CA LEU A 261 3.23 -11.01 23.12
C LEU A 261 4.52 -11.67 23.64
N PRO A 262 4.77 -12.99 23.43
CA PRO A 262 6.01 -13.63 23.85
C PRO A 262 7.27 -13.06 23.20
N VAL A 263 7.16 -12.40 22.03
CA VAL A 263 8.31 -11.81 21.31
C VAL A 263 8.96 -10.69 22.13
N TYR A 264 8.18 -9.95 22.93
CA TYR A 264 8.70 -8.90 23.83
C TYR A 264 9.61 -9.45 24.94
N THR A 265 9.58 -10.76 25.19
CA THR A 265 10.49 -11.43 26.14
C THR A 265 11.92 -11.51 25.62
N LEU A 266 12.16 -11.25 24.33
CA LEU A 266 13.49 -11.37 23.75
C LEU A 266 14.39 -10.19 24.21
N PRO A 267 15.60 -10.45 24.73
CA PRO A 267 16.43 -9.43 25.38
C PRO A 267 17.11 -8.46 24.41
N PHE A 268 17.09 -8.74 23.10
CA PHE A 268 17.68 -7.84 22.10
C PHE A 268 16.79 -6.62 21.77
N LEU A 269 15.54 -6.62 22.23
CA LEU A 269 14.58 -5.52 22.08
C LEU A 269 14.89 -4.41 23.09
N LYS A 270 16.01 -3.69 22.94
CA LYS A 270 16.49 -2.57 23.79
C LYS A 270 15.50 -2.04 24.85
N GLU A 271 14.70 -1.02 24.50
CA GLU A 271 13.76 -0.33 25.40
C GLU A 271 12.36 -0.97 25.41
N LEU A 272 12.12 -1.97 24.55
CA LEU A 272 10.83 -2.67 24.42
C LEU A 272 10.82 -4.04 25.12
N HIS A 273 11.95 -4.45 25.70
CA HIS A 273 12.11 -5.73 26.36
C HIS A 273 11.26 -5.76 27.64
N LEU A 274 10.46 -6.82 27.78
CA LEU A 274 9.63 -7.05 28.95
C LEU A 274 9.85 -8.47 29.46
N PRO A 275 10.27 -8.66 30.72
CA PRO A 275 10.34 -9.99 31.31
C PRO A 275 8.92 -10.56 31.46
N TYR A 276 8.79 -11.89 31.38
CA TYR A 276 7.49 -12.57 31.38
C TYR A 276 6.57 -12.16 32.55
N ASN A 277 7.16 -11.89 33.73
CA ASN A 277 6.42 -11.49 34.93
C ASN A 277 5.80 -10.08 34.84
N GLU A 278 6.40 -9.19 34.04
CA GLU A 278 5.94 -7.80 33.90
C GLU A 278 4.98 -7.59 32.71
N ILE A 279 4.74 -8.61 31.89
CA ILE A 279 3.86 -8.48 30.72
C ILE A 279 2.45 -8.07 31.15
N TRP A 280 1.89 -8.74 32.17
CA TRP A 280 0.53 -8.45 32.63
C TRP A 280 0.41 -7.07 33.29
N THR A 281 1.41 -6.69 34.08
CA THR A 281 1.45 -5.36 34.69
C THR A 281 1.62 -4.27 33.64
N ASN A 282 2.41 -4.50 32.60
CA ASN A 282 2.56 -3.59 31.46
C ASN A 282 1.24 -3.39 30.71
N ILE A 283 0.45 -4.45 30.50
CA ILE A 283 -0.87 -4.34 29.88
C ILE A 283 -1.81 -3.48 30.74
N LYS A 284 -1.88 -3.76 32.05
CA LYS A 284 -2.72 -2.99 32.98
C LYS A 284 -2.31 -1.50 33.04
N ASN A 285 -1.00 -1.24 33.08
CA ASN A 285 -0.46 0.11 33.08
C ASN A 285 -0.72 0.82 31.75
N GLY A 286 -0.62 0.12 30.62
CA GLY A 286 -0.94 0.67 29.31
C GLY A 286 -2.40 1.10 29.19
N PHE A 287 -3.34 0.31 29.71
CA PHE A 287 -4.75 0.71 29.78
C PHE A 287 -4.96 1.91 30.70
N ALA A 288 -4.28 1.96 31.86
CA ALA A 288 -4.36 3.11 32.77
C ALA A 288 -3.78 4.38 32.14
N CYS A 289 -2.68 4.27 31.39
CA CYS A 289 -2.07 5.38 30.67
C CYS A 289 -3.00 5.86 29.55
N LEU A 290 -3.45 4.96 28.68
CA LEU A 290 -4.22 5.32 27.48
C LEU A 290 -5.62 5.86 27.80
N PHE A 291 -6.32 5.27 28.76
CA PHE A 291 -7.71 5.63 29.07
C PHE A 291 -7.87 6.56 30.27
N LEU A 292 -6.99 6.48 31.28
CA LEU A 292 -7.08 7.28 32.51
C LEU A 292 -6.04 8.42 32.55
N GLY A 293 -5.08 8.46 31.63
CA GLY A 293 -4.02 9.48 31.60
C GLY A 293 -3.01 9.36 32.75
N ARG A 294 -2.89 8.19 33.38
CA ARG A 294 -1.99 8.00 34.53
C ARG A 294 -0.59 7.62 34.06
N ASN A 295 0.39 8.49 34.34
CA ASN A 295 1.80 8.19 34.12
C ASN A 295 2.29 7.13 35.11
N THR A 296 2.98 6.11 34.60
CA THR A 296 3.46 4.95 35.37
C THR A 296 4.98 4.86 35.40
N VAL A 297 5.67 5.34 34.36
CA VAL A 297 7.12 5.43 34.30
C VAL A 297 7.54 6.91 34.20
N VAL A 298 7.87 7.50 35.35
CA VAL A 298 8.32 8.90 35.46
C VAL A 298 9.71 9.06 36.07
N GLU A 299 10.22 8.05 36.78
CA GLU A 299 11.55 8.05 37.39
C GLU A 299 12.51 7.15 36.58
N ASN A 300 13.77 7.60 36.41
CA ASN A 300 14.83 6.86 35.71
C ASN A 300 14.47 6.37 34.30
N CYS A 301 13.84 7.24 33.51
CA CYS A 301 13.40 6.96 32.15
C CYS A 301 14.12 7.86 31.13
N GLY A 302 14.19 7.42 29.87
CA GLY A 302 14.76 8.22 28.77
C GLY A 302 15.80 7.46 27.94
N LEU A 303 16.50 8.20 27.08
CA LEU A 303 17.44 7.65 26.10
C LEU A 303 18.57 6.87 26.80
N GLY A 304 18.68 5.58 26.51
CA GLY A 304 19.71 4.69 27.09
C GLY A 304 19.36 4.09 28.46
N MET A 305 18.13 4.33 28.95
CA MET A 305 17.56 3.65 30.13
C MET A 305 16.71 2.44 29.72
N ALA A 306 16.28 1.64 30.70
CA ALA A 306 15.51 0.42 30.44
C ALA A 306 14.10 0.68 29.88
N LYS A 307 13.51 1.87 30.12
CA LYS A 307 12.14 2.24 29.69
C LYS A 307 12.09 3.69 29.21
N LEU A 308 11.21 3.97 28.25
CA LEU A 308 10.92 5.33 27.80
C LEU A 308 10.09 6.07 28.87
N CYS A 309 10.14 7.40 28.89
CA CYS A 309 9.27 8.18 29.78
C CYS A 309 7.85 8.23 29.23
N ASP A 310 6.86 8.07 30.10
CA ASP A 310 5.45 8.13 29.71
C ASP A 310 4.91 9.56 29.85
N ASP A 311 4.24 10.06 28.80
CA ASP A 311 3.40 11.27 28.84
C ASP A 311 1.98 10.91 28.39
N CYS A 312 1.21 10.38 29.34
CA CYS A 312 -0.13 9.88 29.13
C CYS A 312 -1.19 11.00 29.07
N ASP A 313 -0.86 12.23 29.49
CA ASP A 313 -1.84 13.31 29.47
C ASP A 313 -2.21 13.69 28.03
N GLY A 314 -3.51 13.63 27.74
CA GLY A 314 -4.05 13.80 26.40
C GLY A 314 -3.60 12.77 25.34
N ALA A 315 -2.91 11.68 25.71
CA ALA A 315 -2.41 10.68 24.77
C ALA A 315 -3.53 9.98 23.98
N TRP A 316 -4.72 9.85 24.56
CA TRP A 316 -5.90 9.30 23.90
C TRP A 316 -6.31 10.10 22.64
N LYS A 317 -6.07 11.42 22.61
CA LYS A 317 -6.41 12.28 21.46
C LYS A 317 -5.52 11.97 20.27
N THR A 318 -4.21 11.89 20.51
CA THR A 318 -3.23 11.50 19.48
C THR A 318 -3.47 10.08 19.00
N PHE A 319 -3.79 9.16 19.91
CA PHE A 319 -4.11 7.78 19.58
C PHE A 319 -5.41 7.64 18.76
N ALA A 320 -6.45 8.42 19.08
CA ALA A 320 -7.70 8.41 18.33
C ALA A 320 -7.51 8.93 16.89
N LEU A 321 -6.71 9.99 16.71
CA LEU A 321 -6.35 10.49 15.38
C LEU A 321 -5.52 9.47 14.60
N PHE A 322 -4.51 8.86 15.23
CA PHE A 322 -3.75 7.75 14.64
C PHE A 322 -4.69 6.63 14.18
N SER A 323 -5.60 6.18 15.05
CA SER A 323 -6.54 5.11 14.73
C SER A 323 -7.47 5.46 13.57
N PHE A 324 -7.96 6.71 13.51
CA PHE A 324 -8.77 7.19 12.38
C PHE A 324 -8.01 7.13 11.06
N PHE A 325 -6.80 7.68 10.99
CA PHE A 325 -6.00 7.66 9.77
C PHE A 325 -5.60 6.24 9.37
N SER A 326 -5.29 5.36 10.33
CA SER A 326 -5.01 3.95 10.05
C SER A 326 -6.24 3.18 9.55
N ILE A 327 -7.45 3.48 10.03
CA ILE A 327 -8.70 2.92 9.47
C ILE A 327 -8.87 3.36 8.01
N CYS A 328 -8.67 4.65 7.73
CA CYS A 328 -8.73 5.18 6.37
C CYS A 328 -7.67 4.54 5.46
N ASP A 329 -6.44 4.38 5.95
CA ASP A 329 -5.33 3.76 5.24
C ASP A 329 -5.65 2.30 4.83
N ASN A 330 -6.13 1.50 5.78
CA ASN A 330 -6.56 0.12 5.53
C ASN A 330 -7.76 0.03 4.57
N LEU A 331 -8.69 0.97 4.65
CA LEU A 331 -9.85 1.02 3.75
C LEU A 331 -9.43 1.36 2.32
N ILE A 332 -8.61 2.41 2.15
CA ILE A 332 -8.12 2.86 0.84
C ILE A 332 -7.21 1.78 0.22
N THR A 333 -6.35 1.16 1.01
CA THR A 333 -5.49 0.05 0.58
C THR A 333 -6.32 -1.08 -0.02
N SER A 334 -7.28 -1.61 0.73
CA SER A 334 -8.15 -2.69 0.25
C SER A 334 -8.99 -2.26 -0.97
N TYR A 335 -9.39 -0.99 -1.05
CA TYR A 335 -10.10 -0.43 -2.20
C TYR A 335 -9.24 -0.34 -3.46
N ILE A 336 -7.97 0.10 -3.35
CA ILE A 336 -7.02 0.13 -4.47
C ILE A 336 -6.76 -1.30 -4.97
N ILE A 337 -6.61 -2.26 -4.07
CA ILE A 337 -6.38 -3.67 -4.40
C ILE A 337 -7.60 -4.29 -5.12
N ASP A 338 -8.83 -4.01 -4.66
CA ASP A 338 -10.08 -4.46 -5.33
C ASP A 338 -10.22 -3.85 -6.74
N LYS A 339 -10.09 -2.52 -6.86
CA LYS A 339 -10.36 -1.82 -8.12
C LYS A 339 -9.27 -1.93 -9.17
N PHE A 340 -8.01 -1.91 -8.75
CA PHE A 340 -6.88 -1.88 -9.65
C PHE A 340 -6.08 -3.18 -9.52
N SER A 341 -5.08 -3.21 -8.64
CA SER A 341 -4.23 -4.36 -8.41
C SER A 341 -3.36 -4.17 -7.16
N THR A 342 -2.87 -5.28 -6.62
CA THR A 342 -1.84 -5.26 -5.57
C THR A 342 -0.56 -4.56 -6.03
N MET A 343 -0.21 -4.69 -7.31
CA MET A 343 1.01 -4.05 -7.84
C MET A 343 0.89 -2.53 -7.90
N THR A 344 -0.29 -2.02 -8.27
CA THR A 344 -0.58 -0.59 -8.22
C THR A 344 -0.50 -0.07 -6.78
N TYR A 345 -1.08 -0.81 -5.83
CA TYR A 345 -0.98 -0.48 -4.42
C TYR A 345 0.49 -0.42 -3.96
N THR A 346 1.34 -1.38 -4.30
CA THR A 346 2.75 -1.35 -3.89
C THR A 346 3.50 -0.15 -4.43
N ILE A 347 3.22 0.29 -5.66
CA ILE A 347 3.82 1.52 -6.17
C ILE A 347 3.34 2.68 -5.31
N VAL A 348 2.03 2.85 -5.16
CA VAL A 348 1.44 3.92 -4.36
C VAL A 348 1.91 3.89 -2.91
N SER A 349 2.13 2.74 -2.29
CA SER A 349 2.65 2.64 -0.92
C SER A 349 4.12 3.02 -0.83
N CYS A 350 4.92 2.80 -1.88
CA CYS A 350 6.33 3.17 -1.90
C CYS A 350 6.57 4.69 -2.03
N ILE A 351 5.57 5.48 -2.46
CA ILE A 351 5.68 6.95 -2.50
C ILE A 351 5.80 7.55 -1.09
N GLN A 352 5.31 6.83 -0.07
CA GLN A 352 5.32 7.31 1.30
C GLN A 352 6.74 7.57 1.81
N GLY A 353 7.74 6.78 1.39
CA GLY A 353 9.12 6.92 1.87
C GLY A 353 9.70 8.31 1.60
N PRO A 354 9.83 8.71 0.33
CA PRO A 354 10.25 10.07 -0.03
C PRO A 354 9.30 11.15 0.51
N ALA A 355 7.99 10.91 0.50
CA ALA A 355 7.03 11.91 0.97
C ALA A 355 7.12 12.18 2.48
N ILE A 356 7.40 11.16 3.29
CA ILE A 356 7.63 11.28 4.73
C ILE A 356 8.90 12.11 5.00
N ALA A 357 9.97 11.91 4.21
CA ALA A 357 11.19 12.73 4.32
C ALA A 357 10.89 14.22 4.10
N ILE A 358 10.11 14.55 3.05
CA ILE A 358 9.65 15.93 2.79
C ILE A 358 8.73 16.44 3.91
N ALA A 359 7.83 15.58 4.42
CA ALA A 359 6.93 15.95 5.51
C ALA A 359 7.70 16.32 6.79
N TYR A 360 8.85 15.69 7.04
CA TYR A 360 9.71 16.00 8.18
C TYR A 360 10.38 17.38 8.14
N TYR A 361 10.30 18.11 7.03
CA TYR A 361 10.79 19.49 6.93
C TYR A 361 9.85 20.50 7.59
N PHE A 362 8.58 20.14 7.73
CA PHE A 362 7.56 21.05 8.25
C PHE A 362 7.38 20.86 9.75
N LYS A 363 7.71 21.90 10.54
CA LYS A 363 7.50 21.94 12.00
C LYS A 363 6.08 21.57 12.43
N PHE A 364 5.08 21.94 11.63
CA PHE A 364 3.68 21.61 11.89
C PHE A 364 3.42 20.09 11.91
N LEU A 365 4.12 19.34 11.07
CA LEU A 365 3.96 17.90 10.90
C LEU A 365 4.91 17.11 11.81
N ALA A 366 6.20 17.46 11.78
CA ALA A 366 7.27 16.76 12.49
C ALA A 366 7.37 17.11 13.99
N GLY A 367 6.80 18.24 14.42
CA GLY A 367 7.02 18.77 15.77
C GLY A 367 8.47 19.21 15.94
N ASP A 368 9.08 18.83 17.07
CA ASP A 368 10.43 19.25 17.45
C ASP A 368 11.54 18.49 16.70
N VAL A 369 11.18 17.46 15.93
CA VAL A 369 12.12 16.58 15.21
C VAL A 369 12.21 16.96 13.72
N VAL A 370 12.42 18.25 13.44
CA VAL A 370 12.53 18.76 12.06
C VAL A 370 13.90 18.48 11.48
N ILE A 371 13.92 18.10 10.20
CA ILE A 371 15.15 17.85 9.44
C ILE A 371 15.34 18.97 8.42
N GLU A 372 16.58 19.40 8.20
CA GLU A 372 16.90 20.37 7.15
C GLU A 372 16.79 19.76 5.75
N PRO A 373 16.29 20.52 4.75
CA PRO A 373 16.10 20.02 3.39
C PRO A 373 17.43 19.71 2.71
N ARG A 374 17.61 18.45 2.30
CA ARG A 374 18.80 18.00 1.56
C ARG A 374 18.46 17.74 0.09
N LEU A 375 19.38 18.08 -0.81
CA LEU A 375 19.23 17.82 -2.25
C LEU A 375 19.00 16.33 -2.56
N LEU A 376 19.57 15.44 -1.74
CA LEU A 376 19.44 13.98 -1.87
C LEU A 376 17.98 13.52 -1.73
N ASP A 377 17.20 14.14 -0.85
CA ASP A 377 15.79 13.78 -0.64
C ASP A 377 14.90 14.21 -1.82
N PHE A 378 15.26 15.28 -2.52
CA PHE A 378 14.61 15.65 -3.78
C PHE A 378 14.98 14.68 -4.91
N VAL A 379 16.22 14.20 -4.95
CA VAL A 379 16.64 13.20 -5.94
C VAL A 379 15.88 11.89 -5.77
N THR A 380 15.65 11.42 -4.53
CA THR A 380 14.83 10.21 -4.30
C THR A 380 13.38 10.41 -4.73
N LEU A 381 12.80 11.58 -4.46
CA LEU A 381 11.44 11.92 -4.91
C LEU A 381 11.32 11.96 -6.44
N PHE A 382 12.23 12.68 -7.12
CA PHE A 382 12.20 12.77 -8.58
C PHE A 382 12.51 11.42 -9.25
N GLY A 383 13.45 10.65 -8.69
CA GLY A 383 13.76 9.30 -9.15
C GLY A 383 12.54 8.36 -9.04
N TYR A 384 11.84 8.44 -7.90
CA TYR A 384 10.60 7.70 -7.70
C TYR A 384 9.50 8.11 -8.70
N LEU A 385 9.28 9.42 -8.90
CA LEU A 385 8.26 9.93 -9.82
C LEU A 385 8.55 9.51 -11.25
N PHE A 386 9.80 9.65 -11.71
CA PHE A 386 10.20 9.28 -13.06
C PHE A 386 10.04 7.77 -13.30
N GLY A 387 10.51 6.95 -12.35
CA GLY A 387 10.35 5.50 -12.44
C GLY A 387 8.87 5.05 -12.42
N SER A 388 8.04 5.70 -11.60
CA SER A 388 6.59 5.42 -11.52
C SER A 388 5.86 5.80 -12.80
N ILE A 389 6.21 6.92 -13.44
CA ILE A 389 5.65 7.33 -14.74
C ILE A 389 6.00 6.30 -15.82
N ILE A 390 7.27 5.91 -15.92
CA ILE A 390 7.72 4.88 -16.88
C ILE A 390 6.98 3.55 -16.64
N TYR A 391 6.84 3.17 -15.37
CA TYR A 391 6.08 1.98 -15.00
C TYR A 391 4.62 2.06 -15.45
N ARG A 392 3.95 3.20 -15.22
CA ARG A 392 2.56 3.41 -15.66
C ARG A 392 2.44 3.34 -17.18
N VAL A 393 3.37 3.94 -17.92
CA VAL A 393 3.42 3.87 -19.39
C VAL A 393 3.53 2.42 -19.86
N GLY A 394 4.36 1.61 -19.21
CA GLY A 394 4.47 0.18 -19.53
C GLY A 394 3.16 -0.59 -19.32
N ASN A 395 2.42 -0.30 -18.25
CA ASN A 395 1.09 -0.87 -18.02
C ASN A 395 0.07 -0.44 -19.07
N ILE A 396 0.05 0.84 -19.46
CA ILE A 396 -0.87 1.34 -20.50
C ILE A 396 -0.62 0.64 -21.85
N ILE A 397 0.65 0.46 -22.22
CA ILE A 397 1.02 -0.24 -23.46
C ILE A 397 0.56 -1.69 -23.40
N LEU A 398 0.71 -2.35 -22.24
CA LEU A 398 0.27 -3.73 -22.06
C LEU A 398 -1.26 -3.86 -22.14
N GLU A 399 -2.01 -2.97 -21.50
CA GLU A 399 -3.47 -2.92 -21.56
C GLU A 399 -3.95 -2.71 -23.00
N ARG A 400 -3.33 -1.80 -23.75
CA ARG A 400 -3.66 -1.57 -25.17
C ARG A 400 -3.40 -2.79 -26.05
N LYS A 401 -2.26 -3.48 -25.85
CA LYS A 401 -1.96 -4.72 -26.59
C LYS A 401 -2.98 -5.83 -26.28
N LYS A 402 -3.44 -5.91 -25.02
CA LYS A 402 -4.46 -6.90 -24.63
C LYS A 402 -5.80 -6.63 -25.30
N MET A 403 -6.27 -5.38 -25.27
CA MET A 403 -7.53 -4.97 -25.91
C MET A 403 -7.49 -5.22 -27.43
N ARG A 404 -6.40 -4.84 -28.10
CA ARG A 404 -6.25 -5.05 -29.55
C ARG A 404 -6.23 -6.53 -29.94
N ASN A 405 -5.68 -7.40 -29.10
CA ASN A 405 -5.69 -8.83 -29.36
C ASN A 405 -7.07 -9.46 -29.14
N GLU A 406 -7.82 -9.02 -28.11
CA GLU A 406 -9.20 -9.45 -27.86
C GLU A 406 -10.12 -9.02 -29.03
N GLU A 407 -9.95 -7.80 -29.56
CA GLU A 407 -10.69 -7.34 -30.75
C GLU A 407 -10.38 -8.16 -32.01
N ASN A 408 -9.12 -8.56 -32.22
CA ASN A 408 -8.75 -9.40 -33.36
C ASN A 408 -9.32 -10.83 -33.24
N GLU A 409 -9.34 -11.42 -32.04
CA GLU A 409 -9.92 -12.75 -31.81
C GLU A 409 -11.45 -12.76 -32.00
N ASP A 410 -12.16 -11.71 -31.54
CA ASP A 410 -13.60 -11.56 -31.76
C ASP A 410 -13.92 -11.33 -33.25
N SER A 411 -13.06 -10.63 -33.99
CA SER A 411 -13.20 -10.37 -35.43
C SER A 411 -12.99 -11.64 -36.28
N GLU A 412 -12.01 -12.48 -35.95
CA GLU A 412 -11.79 -13.77 -36.63
C GLU A 412 -12.89 -14.80 -36.29
N GLY A 413 -13.46 -14.75 -35.08
CA GLY A 413 -14.60 -15.57 -34.67
C GLY A 413 -15.93 -15.21 -35.35
N GLU A 414 -16.11 -13.94 -35.76
CA GLU A 414 -17.25 -13.53 -36.59
C GLU A 414 -17.04 -13.89 -38.07
N LEU A 415 -15.83 -13.74 -38.62
CA LEU A 415 -15.56 -14.07 -40.02
C LEU A 415 -15.74 -15.57 -40.33
N THR A 416 -15.30 -16.44 -39.41
CA THR A 416 -15.46 -17.90 -39.54
C THR A 416 -16.92 -18.37 -39.44
N ASN A 417 -17.77 -17.65 -38.69
CA ASN A 417 -19.21 -17.94 -38.65
C ASN A 417 -19.92 -17.50 -39.93
N VAL A 418 -19.53 -16.37 -40.54
CA VAL A 418 -20.13 -15.89 -41.79
C VAL A 418 -19.80 -16.82 -42.96
N ASP A 419 -18.57 -17.32 -43.05
CA ASP A 419 -18.20 -18.29 -44.10
C ASP A 419 -18.92 -19.64 -43.96
N SER A 420 -19.26 -20.05 -42.72
CA SER A 420 -20.06 -21.26 -42.46
C SER A 420 -21.54 -21.12 -42.81
N ILE A 421 -22.07 -19.88 -42.87
CA ILE A 421 -23.45 -19.58 -43.27
C ILE A 421 -23.56 -19.44 -44.80
N ILE A 422 -22.47 -19.10 -45.48
CA ILE A 422 -22.44 -18.97 -46.96
C ILE A 422 -22.22 -20.35 -47.64
N THR A 423 -21.84 -21.39 -46.89
CA THR A 423 -21.61 -22.75 -47.41
C THR A 423 -22.73 -23.78 -47.08
N GLN A 424 -23.89 -23.33 -46.61
CA GLN A 424 -25.15 -24.10 -46.60
C GLN A 424 -26.16 -23.47 -47.54
#